data_AF-A0AAV5TDU5-F1
#
_entry.id   AF-A0AAV5TDU5-F1
#
_cell.length_a   1.000
_cell.length_b   1.000
_cell.length_c   1.000
_cell.angle_alpha   90.00
_cell.angle_beta   90.00
_cell.angle_gamma   90.00
#
_symmetry.space_group_name_H-M   'P 1'
#
loop_
_entity.id
_entity.type
_entity.pdbx_description
1 polymer ?
#
loop_
_entity_poly.entity_id
_entity_poly.type
_entity_poly.pdbx_seq_one_letter_code
_entity_poly.pdbx_strand_id
1 'polypeptide(L)'
;MHDFPARKHSLLHLGDLLETEKFIAFPSMEMLAMQAETHTRMFSDAFFNLIDSHKSLHLDMVDITLKEFESVIEILSADFRSRTLQFRTDVSVIAHWLRNNGITVASKTGDHRGEIEIIVMDQMQNTMRCRYRNCVIELISFSFILLFSSGEGSVFVIITRGIDN
;
A
#
# COMPACT_ATOMS: atom_id res chain seq x y z
N MET A 1 18.78 25.98 35.93
CA MET A 1 17.87 25.89 34.77
C MET A 1 17.84 24.42 34.38
N HIS A 2 16.66 23.82 34.41
CA HIS A 2 16.45 22.37 34.42
C HIS A 2 17.14 21.66 33.25
N ASP A 3 17.94 20.66 33.59
CA ASP A 3 18.43 19.61 32.71
C ASP A 3 17.24 18.94 32.01
N PHE A 4 17.04 19.29 30.75
CA PHE A 4 16.18 18.49 29.86
C PHE A 4 16.98 17.22 29.53
N PRO A 5 16.47 16.01 29.81
CA PRO A 5 17.19 14.79 29.47
C PRO A 5 17.41 14.76 27.95
N ALA A 6 18.67 14.55 27.54
CA ALA A 6 19.02 14.33 26.15
C ALA A 6 18.13 13.21 25.60
N ARG A 7 17.26 13.56 24.64
CA ARG A 7 16.31 12.62 24.04
C ARG A 7 17.09 11.48 23.38
N LYS A 8 16.97 10.26 23.91
CA LYS A 8 17.55 9.04 23.33
C LYS A 8 16.89 8.60 22.02
N HIS A 9 15.84 9.29 21.58
CA HIS A 9 15.05 8.91 20.41
C HIS A 9 14.79 10.15 19.55
N SER A 10 15.21 10.06 18.29
CA SER A 10 14.90 11.02 17.23
C SER A 10 13.40 10.99 16.96
N LEU A 11 12.73 12.14 17.06
CA LEU A 11 11.33 12.26 16.65
C LEU A 11 11.23 11.96 15.15
N LEU A 12 10.46 10.94 14.81
CA LEU A 12 10.06 10.65 13.44
C LEU A 12 9.35 11.91 12.87
N HIS A 13 9.83 12.43 11.75
CA HIS A 13 9.14 13.49 11.02
C HIS A 13 7.85 12.92 10.41
N LEU A 14 6.77 12.92 11.19
CA LEU A 14 5.42 12.59 10.76
C LEU A 14 4.82 13.76 9.97
N GLY A 15 5.41 14.07 8.82
CA GLY A 15 5.15 15.28 8.04
C GLY A 15 3.68 15.51 7.64
N ASP A 16 2.84 14.46 7.62
CA ASP A 16 1.49 14.54 7.05
C ASP A 16 0.38 13.91 7.92
N LEU A 17 0.53 13.87 9.25
CA LEU A 17 -0.55 13.43 10.15
C LEU A 17 -1.30 14.63 10.74
N LEU A 18 -2.28 15.13 9.97
CA LEU A 18 -3.13 16.27 10.32
C LEU A 18 -4.14 16.03 11.46
N GLU A 19 -4.11 14.87 12.14
CA GLU A 19 -5.08 14.57 13.20
C GLU A 19 -4.36 14.09 14.46
N THR A 20 -4.18 15.01 15.40
CA THR A 20 -3.60 14.83 16.74
C THR A 20 -4.37 13.84 17.62
N GLU A 21 -5.55 13.39 17.22
CA GLU A 21 -6.32 12.37 17.94
C GLU A 21 -5.90 10.92 17.58
N LYS A 22 -5.07 10.74 16.54
CA LYS A 22 -4.59 9.42 16.07
C LYS A 22 -3.33 8.90 16.78
N PHE A 23 -2.79 9.66 17.73
CA PHE A 23 -1.57 9.28 18.46
C PHE A 23 -1.72 8.00 19.30
N ILE A 24 -2.94 7.54 19.59
CA ILE A 24 -3.22 6.39 20.45
C ILE A 24 -3.06 5.05 19.70
N ALA A 25 -3.11 5.05 18.36
CA ALA A 25 -2.98 3.85 17.53
C ALA A 25 -1.55 3.61 17.02
N PHE A 26 -0.57 4.40 17.47
CA PHE A 26 0.81 4.20 17.06
C PHE A 26 1.40 2.95 17.73
N PRO A 27 2.22 2.18 17.01
CA PRO A 27 3.06 1.16 17.63
C PRO A 27 3.97 1.82 18.68
N SER A 28 4.51 1.02 19.60
CA SER A 28 5.33 1.57 20.70
C SER A 28 6.44 2.48 20.17
N MET A 29 6.83 3.50 20.96
CA MET A 29 7.90 4.44 20.59
C MET A 29 9.22 3.73 20.24
N GLU A 30 9.45 2.52 20.75
CA GLU A 30 10.59 1.67 20.40
C GLU A 30 10.52 1.16 18.94
N MET A 31 9.33 0.79 18.45
CA MET A 31 9.11 0.39 17.05
C MET A 31 9.28 1.56 16.09
N LEU A 32 8.90 2.77 16.51
CA LEU A 32 9.08 4.00 15.73
C LEU A 32 10.53 4.51 15.74
N ALA A 33 11.25 4.38 16.85
CA ALA A 33 12.65 4.80 16.96
C ALA A 33 13.58 3.97 16.05
N MET A 34 13.26 2.70 15.79
CA MET A 34 13.98 1.87 14.81
C MET A 34 13.82 2.36 13.36
N GLN A 35 12.79 3.17 13.06
CA GLN A 35 12.49 3.64 11.71
C GLN A 35 13.07 5.03 11.36
N ALA A 36 13.63 5.76 12.34
CA ALA A 36 14.12 7.12 12.11
C ALA A 36 15.53 7.18 11.49
N GLU A 37 16.30 6.09 11.53
CA GLU A 37 17.72 6.10 11.16
C GLU A 37 18.03 5.55 9.77
N THR A 38 17.03 5.02 9.04
CA THR A 38 17.22 4.54 7.67
C THR A 38 15.98 4.85 6.81
N HIS A 39 16.06 4.66 5.49
CA HIS A 39 14.90 4.64 4.60
C HIS A 39 14.04 3.39 4.91
N THR A 40 13.48 3.33 6.11
CA THR A 40 13.09 2.08 6.76
C THR A 40 11.72 1.65 6.27
N ARG A 41 11.70 0.53 5.56
CA ARG A 41 10.47 -0.15 5.15
C ARG A 41 9.63 -0.46 6.39
N MET A 42 8.33 -0.20 6.35
CA MET A 42 7.43 -0.59 7.43
C MET A 42 7.24 -2.11 7.43
N PHE A 43 7.44 -2.75 8.59
CA PHE A 43 7.14 -4.17 8.79
C PHE A 43 5.63 -4.42 8.72
N SER A 44 5.24 -5.57 8.17
CA SER A 44 3.86 -5.93 7.90
C SER A 44 2.95 -5.91 9.15
N ASP A 45 3.44 -6.33 10.32
CA ASP A 45 2.65 -6.32 11.57
C ASP A 45 2.16 -4.92 11.96
N ALA A 46 3.03 -3.92 11.89
CA ALA A 46 2.67 -2.53 12.18
C ALA A 46 1.69 -1.99 11.13
N PHE A 47 1.89 -2.39 9.87
CA PHE A 47 1.02 -2.02 8.76
C PHE A 47 -0.42 -2.56 8.94
N PHE A 48 -0.60 -3.83 9.30
CA PHE A 48 -1.93 -4.41 9.53
C PHE A 48 -2.66 -3.77 10.71
N ASN A 49 -1.95 -3.47 11.80
CA ASN A 49 -2.54 -2.76 12.95
C ASN A 49 -3.04 -1.35 12.57
N LEU A 50 -2.29 -0.65 11.70
CA LEU A 50 -2.67 0.66 11.22
C LEU A 50 -3.87 0.60 10.25
N ILE A 51 -3.92 -0.41 9.37
CA ILE A 51 -5.05 -0.62 8.44
C ILE A 51 -6.35 -0.79 9.21
N ASP A 52 -6.36 -1.60 10.27
CA ASP A 52 -7.59 -1.85 11.03
C ASP A 52 -8.12 -0.55 11.67
N SER A 53 -7.21 0.22 12.25
CA SER A 53 -7.51 1.43 13.03
C SER A 53 -7.90 2.66 12.19
N HIS A 54 -7.45 2.76 10.92
CA HIS A 54 -7.56 4.01 10.15
C HIS A 54 -8.39 3.88 8.87
N LYS A 55 -9.38 4.76 8.70
CA LYS A 55 -10.17 4.84 7.46
C LYS A 55 -9.33 5.25 6.25
N SER A 56 -8.39 6.16 6.45
CA SER A 56 -7.44 6.61 5.43
C SER A 56 -6.03 6.46 5.98
N LEU A 57 -5.18 5.76 5.24
CA LEU A 57 -3.80 5.52 5.64
C LEU A 57 -2.88 5.76 4.44
N HIS A 58 -1.86 6.58 4.64
CA HIS A 58 -0.82 6.89 3.67
C HIS A 58 0.54 6.53 4.28
N LEU A 59 1.27 5.67 3.60
CA LEU A 59 2.59 5.18 4.00
C LEU A 59 3.53 5.32 2.81
N ASP A 60 4.82 5.54 3.06
CA ASP A 60 5.78 5.66 1.97
C ASP A 60 6.15 4.28 1.40
N MET A 61 6.97 3.49 2.10
CA MET A 61 7.38 2.14 1.66
C MET A 61 7.01 1.08 2.71
N VAL A 62 6.35 0.01 2.27
CA VAL A 62 5.95 -1.10 3.13
C VAL A 62 6.58 -2.38 2.59
N ASP A 63 7.22 -3.14 3.48
CA ASP A 63 7.72 -4.48 3.13
C ASP A 63 6.60 -5.49 3.35
N ILE A 64 6.06 -6.00 2.26
CA ILE A 64 5.01 -7.02 2.28
C ILE A 64 5.31 -8.12 1.27
N THR A 65 4.94 -9.33 1.65
CA THR A 65 4.89 -10.49 0.76
C THR A 65 3.63 -10.43 -0.11
N LEU A 66 3.60 -11.26 -1.15
CA LEU A 66 2.41 -11.48 -1.97
C LEU A 66 1.18 -11.84 -1.14
N LYS A 67 1.34 -12.76 -0.18
CA LYS A 67 0.23 -13.21 0.67
C LYS A 67 -0.31 -12.09 1.56
N GLU A 68 0.57 -11.26 2.09
CA GLU A 68 0.16 -10.10 2.89
C GLU A 68 -0.53 -9.06 2.02
N PHE A 69 -0.06 -8.81 0.80
CA PHE A 69 -0.75 -7.94 -0.15
C PHE A 69 -2.16 -8.45 -0.47
N GLU A 70 -2.31 -9.74 -0.73
CA GLU A 70 -3.62 -10.38 -0.92
C GLU A 70 -4.51 -10.20 0.32
N SER A 71 -3.96 -10.40 1.51
CA SER A 71 -4.67 -10.20 2.78
C SER A 71 -5.15 -8.75 2.97
N VAL A 72 -4.34 -7.75 2.58
CA VAL A 72 -4.73 -6.33 2.61
C VAL A 72 -5.93 -6.07 1.71
N ILE A 73 -5.89 -6.57 0.48
CA ILE A 73 -7.00 -6.43 -0.47
C ILE A 73 -8.24 -7.12 0.10
N GLU A 74 -8.10 -8.32 0.66
CA GLU A 74 -9.22 -9.04 1.27
C GLU A 74 -9.86 -8.27 2.42
N ILE A 75 -9.06 -7.76 3.36
CA ILE A 75 -9.53 -6.93 4.48
C ILE A 75 -10.30 -5.71 3.97
N LEU A 76 -9.73 -4.97 3.03
CA LEU A 76 -10.39 -3.79 2.45
C LEU A 76 -11.62 -4.16 1.61
N SER A 77 -11.63 -5.35 0.98
CA SER A 77 -12.76 -5.87 0.21
C SER A 77 -13.91 -6.38 1.08
N ALA A 78 -13.65 -6.70 2.35
CA ALA A 78 -14.65 -7.16 3.31
C ALA A 78 -15.17 -6.05 4.22
N ASP A 79 -14.44 -4.95 4.43
CA ASP A 79 -14.88 -3.85 5.30
C ASP A 79 -16.17 -3.20 4.77
N PHE A 80 -17.07 -2.71 5.62
CA PHE A 80 -18.28 -2.00 5.17
C PHE A 80 -18.06 -0.49 5.07
N ARG A 81 -16.95 0.01 5.61
CA ARG A 81 -16.61 1.44 5.63
C ARG A 81 -15.93 1.84 4.34
N SER A 82 -16.17 3.07 3.88
CA SER A 82 -15.30 3.66 2.85
C SER A 82 -13.89 3.82 3.42
N ARG A 83 -12.91 3.28 2.71
CA ARG A 83 -11.50 3.32 3.09
C ARG A 83 -10.60 3.64 1.91
N THR A 84 -9.47 4.27 2.22
CA THR A 84 -8.40 4.56 1.26
C THR A 84 -7.06 4.17 1.88
N LEU A 85 -6.29 3.36 1.16
CA LEU A 85 -4.96 2.94 1.55
C LEU A 85 -3.98 3.32 0.44
N GLN A 86 -2.87 3.96 0.80
CA GLN A 86 -1.83 4.37 -0.13
C GLN A 86 -0.46 3.95 0.40
N PHE A 87 0.32 3.26 -0.43
CA PHE A 87 1.68 2.83 -0.07
C PHE A 87 2.51 2.44 -1.29
N ARG A 88 3.84 2.42 -1.14
CA ARG A 88 4.75 1.77 -2.10
C ARG A 88 5.15 0.39 -1.62
N THR A 89 5.27 -0.53 -2.56
CA THR A 89 5.77 -1.89 -2.33
C THR A 89 6.65 -2.30 -3.50
N ASP A 90 7.43 -3.36 -3.33
CA ASP A 90 8.29 -3.92 -4.37
C ASP A 90 7.45 -4.35 -5.60
N VAL A 91 7.92 -4.00 -6.81
CA VAL A 91 7.23 -4.30 -8.07
C VAL A 91 7.00 -5.79 -8.28
N SER A 92 7.89 -6.61 -7.73
CA SER A 92 7.79 -8.07 -7.79
C SER A 92 6.49 -8.55 -7.13
N VAL A 93 6.07 -7.97 -6.00
CA VAL A 93 4.83 -8.35 -5.29
C VAL A 93 3.63 -8.14 -6.20
N ILE A 94 3.54 -6.95 -6.81
CA ILE A 94 2.44 -6.58 -7.72
C ILE A 94 2.46 -7.42 -8.99
N ALA A 95 3.65 -7.64 -9.57
CA ALA A 95 3.80 -8.44 -10.77
C ALA A 95 3.42 -9.92 -10.56
N HIS A 96 3.73 -10.49 -9.39
CA HIS A 96 3.28 -11.85 -9.05
C HIS A 96 1.77 -11.90 -8.84
N TRP A 97 1.19 -10.93 -8.12
CA TRP A 97 -0.26 -10.87 -7.90
C TRP A 97 -1.05 -10.80 -9.21
N LEU A 98 -0.64 -9.91 -10.13
CA LEU A 98 -1.27 -9.76 -11.44
C LEU A 98 -1.18 -11.05 -12.26
N ARG A 99 -0.01 -11.69 -12.30
CA ARG A 99 0.19 -12.97 -13.02
C ARG A 99 -0.65 -14.10 -12.44
N ASN A 100 -0.74 -14.21 -11.11
CA ASN A 100 -1.58 -15.22 -10.45
C ASN A 100 -3.07 -15.06 -10.81
N ASN A 101 -3.51 -13.84 -11.11
CA ASN A 101 -4.86 -13.54 -11.58
C ASN A 101 -5.02 -13.61 -13.11
N GLY A 102 -4.00 -14.09 -13.84
CA GLY A 102 -4.07 -14.29 -15.29
C GLY A 102 -3.94 -13.01 -16.13
N ILE A 103 -3.42 -11.93 -15.55
CA ILE A 103 -3.08 -10.71 -16.28
C ILE A 103 -1.77 -10.94 -17.04
N THR A 104 -1.77 -10.58 -18.33
CA THR A 104 -0.63 -10.79 -19.23
C THR A 104 -0.34 -9.52 -20.02
N VAL A 105 0.75 -9.49 -20.79
CA VAL A 105 1.03 -8.39 -21.74
C VAL A 105 -0.05 -8.18 -22.80
N ALA A 106 -0.87 -9.20 -23.08
CA ALA A 106 -1.96 -9.10 -24.05
C ALA A 106 -3.26 -8.55 -23.42
N SER A 107 -3.29 -8.39 -22.09
CA SER A 107 -4.42 -7.80 -21.38
C SER A 107 -4.58 -6.33 -21.73
N LYS A 108 -5.82 -5.84 -21.73
CA LYS A 108 -6.17 -4.46 -22.09
C LYS A 108 -7.31 -3.94 -21.23
N THR A 109 -7.55 -2.64 -21.28
CA THR A 109 -8.75 -2.00 -20.70
C THR A 109 -10.02 -2.74 -21.12
N GLY A 110 -10.88 -3.04 -20.15
CA GLY A 110 -12.13 -3.80 -20.30
C GLY A 110 -11.99 -5.32 -20.17
N ASP A 111 -10.77 -5.87 -20.09
CA ASP A 111 -10.58 -7.30 -19.87
C ASP A 111 -10.98 -7.69 -18.43
N HIS A 112 -11.57 -8.88 -18.31
CA HIS A 112 -11.78 -9.58 -17.04
C HIS A 112 -10.87 -10.81 -16.97
N ARG A 113 -10.06 -10.92 -15.91
CA ARG A 113 -9.13 -12.03 -15.67
C ARG A 113 -9.21 -12.44 -14.21
N GLY A 114 -9.68 -13.66 -13.95
CA GLY A 114 -9.99 -14.10 -12.59
C GLY A 114 -11.03 -13.19 -11.94
N GLU A 115 -10.71 -12.67 -10.76
CA GLU A 115 -11.55 -11.70 -10.02
C GLU A 115 -11.22 -10.23 -10.36
N ILE A 116 -10.27 -9.99 -11.28
CA ILE A 116 -9.82 -8.65 -11.66
C ILE A 116 -10.53 -8.20 -12.94
N GLU A 117 -11.14 -7.03 -12.89
CA GLU A 117 -11.56 -6.24 -14.04
C GLU A 117 -10.58 -5.11 -14.29
N ILE A 118 -10.05 -4.99 -15.51
CA ILE A 118 -9.14 -3.90 -15.86
C ILE A 118 -9.97 -2.69 -16.30
N ILE A 119 -10.08 -1.67 -15.45
CA ILE A 119 -10.85 -0.44 -15.75
C ILE A 119 -10.07 0.47 -16.70
N VAL A 120 -8.77 0.65 -16.45
CA VAL A 120 -7.88 1.47 -17.28
C VAL A 120 -6.49 0.85 -17.30
N MET A 121 -5.89 0.80 -18.47
CA MET A 121 -4.48 0.49 -18.67
C MET A 121 -3.86 1.57 -19.55
N ASP A 122 -2.96 2.38 -18.98
CA ASP A 122 -2.24 3.43 -19.70
C ASP A 122 -0.73 3.16 -19.64
N GLN A 123 -0.21 2.67 -20.76
CA GLN A 123 1.21 2.33 -20.91
C GLN A 123 2.10 3.57 -21.03
N MET A 124 1.57 4.72 -21.48
CA MET A 124 2.36 5.94 -21.59
C MET A 124 2.58 6.56 -20.21
N GLN A 125 1.57 6.50 -19.35
CA GLN A 125 1.64 7.00 -17.97
C GLN A 125 2.15 5.96 -16.98
N ASN A 126 2.38 4.71 -17.41
CA ASN A 126 2.70 3.58 -16.53
C ASN A 126 1.70 3.46 -15.37
N THR A 127 0.41 3.52 -15.71
CA THR A 127 -0.67 3.37 -14.74
C THR A 127 -1.62 2.24 -15.12
N MET A 128 -2.13 1.58 -14.10
CA MET A 128 -3.18 0.58 -14.23
C MET A 128 -4.21 0.81 -13.13
N ARG A 129 -5.48 0.90 -13.51
CA ARG A 129 -6.61 0.89 -12.58
C ARG A 129 -7.43 -0.35 -12.82
N CYS A 130 -7.68 -1.11 -11.76
CA CYS A 130 -8.47 -2.32 -11.82
C CYS A 130 -9.45 -2.40 -10.66
N ARG A 131 -10.51 -3.17 -10.85
CA ARG A 131 -11.47 -3.52 -9.81
C ARG A 131 -11.20 -4.96 -9.38
N TYR A 132 -11.11 -5.16 -8.08
CA TYR A 132 -11.11 -6.46 -7.46
C TYR A 132 -12.20 -6.46 -6.40
N ARG A 133 -13.26 -7.25 -6.61
CA ARG A 133 -14.48 -7.23 -5.77
C ARG A 133 -14.97 -5.78 -5.59
N ASN A 134 -15.11 -5.33 -4.34
CA ASN A 134 -15.60 -4.00 -3.97
C ASN A 134 -14.47 -2.95 -3.82
N CYS A 135 -13.26 -3.26 -4.31
CA CYS A 135 -12.11 -2.36 -4.24
C CYS A 135 -11.69 -1.92 -5.64
N VAL A 136 -11.34 -0.64 -5.76
CA VAL A 136 -10.61 -0.10 -6.91
C VAL A 136 -9.14 0.04 -6.51
N ILE A 137 -8.27 -0.64 -7.25
CA ILE A 137 -6.83 -0.65 -7.06
C ILE A 137 -6.19 0.11 -8.21
N GLU A 138 -5.41 1.13 -7.87
CA GLU A 138 -4.62 1.91 -8.82
C GLU A 138 -3.14 1.70 -8.56
N LEU A 139 -2.44 1.33 -9.62
CA LEU A 139 -1.00 1.10 -9.66
C LEU A 139 -0.38 2.23 -10.47
N ILE A 140 0.49 3.00 -9.83
CA ILE A 140 1.19 4.14 -10.43
C ILE A 140 2.68 3.81 -10.51
N SER A 141 3.33 4.29 -11.57
CA SER A 141 4.73 3.97 -11.90
C SER A 141 4.94 2.47 -12.11
N PHE A 142 3.91 1.77 -12.59
CA PHE A 142 3.96 0.35 -12.96
C PHE A 142 4.12 0.19 -14.46
N SER A 143 5.26 -0.34 -14.89
CA SER A 143 5.45 -0.73 -16.29
C SER A 143 5.04 -2.18 -16.51
N PHE A 144 4.17 -2.43 -17.48
CA PHE A 144 3.68 -3.77 -17.83
C PHE A 144 4.76 -4.74 -18.30
N ILE A 145 5.87 -4.21 -18.81
CA ILE A 145 7.05 -5.00 -19.16
C ILE A 145 7.64 -5.68 -17.90
N LEU A 146 7.45 -5.06 -16.73
CA LEU A 146 7.91 -5.58 -15.44
C LEU A 146 7.12 -6.79 -14.94
N LEU A 147 6.02 -7.18 -15.61
CA LEU A 147 5.39 -8.49 -15.35
C LEU A 147 6.33 -9.66 -15.65
N PHE A 148 7.33 -9.45 -16.50
CA PHE A 148 8.24 -10.49 -16.99
C PHE A 148 9.71 -10.24 -16.65
N SER A 149 10.03 -9.10 -16.03
CA SER A 149 11.37 -8.84 -15.53
C SER A 149 11.42 -9.02 -14.02
N SER A 150 12.50 -9.62 -13.52
CA SER A 150 12.82 -9.67 -12.09
C SER A 150 13.36 -8.33 -11.58
N GLY A 151 12.81 -7.22 -12.10
CA GLY A 151 13.35 -5.89 -11.91
C GLY A 151 13.27 -5.45 -10.45
N GLU A 152 14.32 -4.76 -10.00
CA GLU A 152 14.29 -3.96 -8.78
C GLU A 152 13.45 -2.70 -9.04
N GLY A 153 12.60 -2.33 -8.09
CA GLY A 153 11.76 -1.14 -8.19
C GLY A 153 10.56 -1.21 -7.25
N SER A 154 9.91 -0.06 -7.07
CA SER A 154 8.70 0.07 -6.26
C SER A 154 7.53 0.55 -7.10
N VAL A 155 6.33 0.08 -6.80
CA VAL A 155 5.07 0.55 -7.38
C VAL A 155 4.29 1.30 -6.31
N PHE A 156 3.73 2.45 -6.66
CA PHE A 156 2.81 3.16 -5.77
C PHE A 156 1.41 2.59 -5.96
N VAL A 157 0.81 2.13 -4.86
CA VAL A 157 -0.47 1.45 -4.83
C VAL A 157 -1.46 2.31 -4.07
N ILE A 158 -2.62 2.54 -4.69
CA ILE A 158 -3.78 3.15 -4.05
C ILE A 158 -4.91 2.12 -4.07
N ILE A 159 -5.40 1.73 -2.90
CA ILE A 159 -6.58 0.87 -2.78
C ILE A 159 -7.69 1.71 -2.18
N THR A 160 -8.80 1.81 -2.92
CA THR A 160 -9.99 2.51 -2.48
C THR A 160 -11.15 1.54 -2.41
N ARG A 161 -11.87 1.60 -1.30
CA ARG A 161 -13.19 1.01 -1.18
C ARG A 161 -14.24 2.11 -1.24
N GLY A 162 -14.96 2.17 -2.35
CA GLY A 162 -16.19 2.94 -2.46
C GLY A 162 -17.33 2.18 -1.79
N ILE A 163 -18.22 2.89 -1.10
CA ILE A 163 -19.57 2.37 -0.91
C ILE A 163 -20.23 2.65 -2.25
N ASP A 164 -20.40 1.61 -3.08
CA ASP A 164 -21.27 1.71 -4.24
C ASP A 164 -22.67 2.08 -3.72
N ASN A 165 -23.14 3.29 -4.06
CA ASN A 165 -24.52 3.71 -3.85
C ASN A 165 -25.44 3.03 -4.85
#